data_AF-X0WND9-F1
#
_entry.id   AF-X0WND9-F1
#
_cell.length_a   1.000
_cell.length_b   1.000
_cell.length_c   1.000
_cell.angle_alpha   90.00
_cell.angle_beta   90.00
_cell.angle_gamma   90.00
#
_symmetry.space_group_name_H-M   'P 1'
#
loop_
_entity.id
_entity.type
_entity.pdbx_description
1 polymer ?
#
loop_
_entity_poly.entity_id
_entity_poly.type
_entity_poly.pdbx_seq_one_letter_code
_entity_poly.pdbx_strand_id
1 'polypeptide(L)' 'MKSASRLEKVLTAGHFAVTSELGPPQSSNPEAIKKKAQYCLGKVDGVNITDNQTAIVRMSSVASGVIAISCGLEPIV' A
#
# COMPACT_ATOMS: atom_id res chain seq x y z
N MET A 1 3.63 8.21 -19.27
CA MET A 1 4.76 7.72 -18.45
C MET A 1 4.36 6.35 -17.91
N LYS A 2 5.24 5.35 -17.94
CA LYS A 2 4.98 4.01 -17.34
C LYS A 2 5.46 4.02 -15.89
N SER A 3 4.76 3.32 -14.98
CA SER A 3 5.12 3.30 -13.56
C SER A 3 6.28 2.36 -13.26
N ALA A 4 6.55 1.39 -14.15
CA ALA A 4 7.53 0.31 -13.98
C ALA A 4 7.29 -0.56 -12.73
N SER A 5 6.07 -0.47 -12.18
CA SER A 5 5.67 -1.11 -10.94
C SER A 5 5.43 -2.62 -11.14
N ARG A 6 5.48 -3.41 -10.07
CA ARG A 6 5.08 -4.81 -10.06
C ARG A 6 3.66 -4.98 -10.59
N LEU A 7 2.71 -4.16 -10.14
CA LEU A 7 1.33 -4.22 -10.62
C LEU A 7 1.24 -4.00 -12.14
N GLU A 8 1.95 -3.00 -12.70
CA GLU A 8 2.01 -2.80 -14.16
C GLU A 8 2.56 -4.05 -14.88
N LYS A 9 3.64 -4.64 -14.36
CA LYS A 9 4.27 -5.82 -14.95
C LYS A 9 3.34 -7.04 -14.96
N VAL A 10 2.65 -7.30 -13.85
CA VAL A 10 1.70 -8.42 -13.71
C VAL A 10 0.55 -8.27 -14.70
N LEU A 11 -0.06 -7.08 -14.78
CA LEU A 11 -1.16 -6.81 -15.69
C LEU A 11 -0.72 -6.88 -17.16
N THR A 12 0.45 -6.32 -17.50
CA THR A 12 0.98 -6.34 -18.88
C THR A 12 1.32 -7.76 -19.34
N ALA A 13 1.75 -8.63 -18.42
CA ALA A 13 2.02 -10.04 -18.71
C ALA A 13 0.75 -10.90 -18.87
N GLY A 14 -0.45 -10.34 -18.66
CA GLY A 14 -1.70 -11.08 -18.73
C GLY A 14 -1.93 -12.02 -17.54
N HIS A 15 -1.21 -11.81 -16.44
CA HIS A 15 -1.40 -12.59 -15.21
C HIS A 15 -2.53 -12.02 -14.35
N PHE A 16 -3.08 -12.87 -13.48
CA PHE A 16 -4.05 -12.43 -12.48
C PHE A 16 -3.35 -11.62 -11.40
N ALA A 17 -3.75 -10.36 -11.22
CA ALA A 17 -3.20 -9.47 -10.20
C ALA A 17 -4.00 -9.56 -8.90
N VAL A 18 -3.30 -9.65 -7.77
CA VAL A 18 -3.91 -9.60 -6.43
C VAL A 18 -3.46 -8.33 -5.74
N THR A 19 -4.39 -7.53 -5.24
CA THR A 19 -4.09 -6.33 -4.44
C THR A 19 -4.77 -6.39 -3.09
N SER A 20 -4.31 -5.56 -2.15
CA SER A 20 -4.97 -5.35 -0.86
C SER A 20 -5.12 -3.86 -0.58
N GLU A 21 -6.06 -3.51 0.29
CA GLU A 21 -6.24 -2.16 0.79
C GLU A 21 -5.64 -2.03 2.20
N LEU A 22 -4.88 -0.96 2.42
CA LEU A 22 -4.27 -0.64 3.71
C LEU A 22 -4.66 0.78 4.12
N GLY A 23 -5.54 0.88 5.12
CA GLY A 23 -5.98 2.16 5.67
C GLY A 23 -4.99 2.75 6.68
N PRO A 24 -4.60 4.03 6.57
CA PRO A 24 -3.77 4.70 7.57
C PRO A 24 -4.44 4.80 8.97
N PRO A 25 -3.66 4.78 10.07
CA PRO A 25 -4.17 5.01 11.42
C PRO A 25 -4.54 6.48 11.65
N GLN A 26 -5.39 6.76 12.65
CA GLN A 26 -5.64 8.14 13.12
C GLN A 26 -4.46 8.72 13.93
N SER A 27 -3.56 7.87 14.42
CA SER A 27 -2.35 8.28 15.13
C SER A 27 -1.14 8.39 14.21
N SER A 28 -0.06 8.98 14.71
CA SER A 28 1.24 9.04 14.00
C SER A 28 2.12 7.80 14.18
N ASN A 29 1.61 6.75 14.86
CA ASN A 29 2.43 5.57 15.18
C ASN A 29 2.65 4.69 13.93
N PRO A 30 3.89 4.53 13.43
CA PRO A 30 4.18 3.75 12.23
C PRO A 30 3.95 2.25 12.43
N GLU A 31 3.95 1.74 13.66
CA GLU A 31 3.78 0.30 13.95
C GLU A 31 2.42 -0.24 13.46
N ALA A 32 1.40 0.62 13.41
CA ALA A 32 0.10 0.23 12.86
C ALA A 32 0.17 -0.11 11.36
N ILE A 33 0.99 0.62 10.59
CA ILE A 33 1.23 0.35 9.17
C ILE A 33 2.11 -0.89 9.02
N LYS A 34 3.21 -0.99 9.78
CA LYS A 34 4.13 -2.14 9.72
C LYS A 34 3.42 -3.47 10.01
N LYS A 35 2.57 -3.50 11.05
CA LYS A 35 1.76 -4.68 11.37
C LYS A 35 0.83 -5.07 10.22
N LYS A 36 0.17 -4.08 9.59
CA LYS A 36 -0.70 -4.34 8.42
C LYS A 36 0.11 -4.85 7.23
N ALA A 37 1.31 -4.30 7.02
CA ALA A 37 2.19 -4.69 5.94
C ALA A 37 2.61 -6.17 6.02
N GLN A 38 2.83 -6.69 7.23
CA GLN A 38 3.15 -8.12 7.45
C GLN A 38 2.07 -9.08 6.93
N TYR A 39 0.80 -8.67 6.92
CA TYR A 39 -0.27 -9.51 6.34
C TYR A 39 -0.15 -9.63 4.82
N CYS A 40 0.38 -8.60 4.16
CA CYS A 40 0.43 -8.46 2.71
C CYS A 40 1.77 -8.90 2.09
N LEU A 41 2.86 -8.85 2.86
CA LEU A 41 4.21 -9.10 2.36
C LEU A 41 4.32 -10.48 1.69
N GLY A 42 4.73 -10.48 0.43
CA GLY A 42 4.87 -11.68 -0.41
C GLY A 42 3.56 -12.29 -0.92
N LYS A 43 2.40 -11.67 -0.66
CA LYS A 43 1.08 -12.21 -1.01
C LYS A 43 0.28 -11.37 -2.01
N VAL A 44 0.67 -10.11 -2.22
CA VAL A 44 -0.03 -9.17 -3.10
C VAL A 44 0.94 -8.48 -4.05
N ASP A 45 0.45 -8.06 -5.20
CA ASP A 45 1.19 -7.35 -6.24
C ASP A 45 1.25 -5.84 -6.02
N GLY A 46 0.39 -5.32 -5.14
CA GLY A 46 0.40 -3.92 -4.70
C GLY A 46 -0.58 -3.69 -3.54
N VAL A 47 -0.40 -2.59 -2.83
CA VAL A 47 -1.31 -2.16 -1.75
C VAL A 47 -1.88 -0.76 -2.00
N ASN A 48 -3.19 -0.64 -2.10
CA ASN A 48 -3.88 0.65 -2.15
C ASN A 48 -3.85 1.30 -0.76
N ILE A 49 -3.34 2.53 -0.65
CA ILE A 49 -3.37 3.29 0.59
C ILE A 49 -4.52 4.29 0.53
N THR A 50 -5.54 4.13 1.38
CA THR A 50 -6.67 5.06 1.38
C THR A 50 -6.29 6.42 1.96
N ASP A 51 -6.83 7.49 1.37
CA ASP A 51 -6.72 8.84 1.90
C ASP A 51 -8.01 9.22 2.64
N ASN A 52 -7.87 9.56 3.93
CA ASN A 52 -8.95 10.03 4.80
C ASN A 52 -10.27 9.25 4.69
N GLN A 53 -10.21 7.92 4.76
CA GLN A 53 -11.40 7.05 4.72
C GLN A 53 -12.47 7.56 5.70
N THR A 54 -13.71 7.72 5.18
CA THR A 54 -14.87 8.34 5.83
C THR A 54 -14.70 9.81 6.24
N ALA A 55 -13.89 10.58 5.50
CA ALA A 55 -13.56 11.98 5.79
C ALA A 55 -12.93 12.21 7.18
N ILE A 56 -12.31 11.17 7.75
CA ILE A 56 -11.60 11.26 9.03
C ILE A 56 -10.12 11.48 8.77
N VAL A 57 -9.55 12.51 9.40
CA VAL A 57 -8.11 12.81 9.35
C VAL A 57 -7.32 11.63 9.90
N ARG A 58 -6.37 11.16 9.10
CA ARG A 58 -5.46 10.05 9.42
C ARG A 58 -4.02 10.43 9.10
N MET A 59 -3.08 9.56 9.45
CA MET A 59 -1.72 9.62 8.94
C MET A 59 -1.77 9.77 7.40
N SER A 60 -0.93 10.66 6.87
CA SER A 60 -0.81 10.90 5.42
C SER A 60 -0.68 9.59 4.64
N SER A 61 -1.42 9.46 3.54
CA SER A 61 -1.33 8.32 2.61
C SER A 61 0.07 8.19 2.02
N VAL A 62 0.73 9.31 1.69
CA VAL A 62 2.12 9.36 1.23
C VAL A 62 3.08 8.86 2.30
N ALA A 63 2.97 9.36 3.54
CA ALA A 63 3.81 8.90 4.65
C ALA A 63 3.61 7.40 4.93
N SER A 64 2.37 6.94 4.88
CA SER A 64 2.02 5.52 5.00
C SER A 64 2.62 4.68 3.88
N GLY A 65 2.62 5.20 2.64
CA GLY A 65 3.27 4.60 1.48
C GLY A 65 4.78 4.46 1.67
N VAL A 66 5.47 5.50 2.17
CA VAL A 66 6.90 5.42 2.48
C VAL A 66 7.20 4.34 3.52
N ILE A 67 6.37 4.22 4.57
CA ILE A 67 6.51 3.14 5.56
C ILE A 67 6.26 1.77 4.90
N ALA A 68 5.26 1.64 4.04
CA ALA A 68 4.98 0.40 3.32
C ALA A 68 6.15 -0.02 2.41
N ILE A 69 6.79 0.93 1.71
CA ILE A 69 8.02 0.70 0.92
C ILE A 69 9.13 0.18 1.80
N SER A 70 9.34 0.74 3.00
CA SER A 70 10.34 0.25 3.95
C SER A 70 10.07 -1.19 4.44
N CYS A 71 8.83 -1.66 4.31
CA CYS A 71 8.42 -3.03 4.63
C CYS A 71 8.48 -3.97 3.40
N GLY A 72 8.92 -3.50 2.24
CA GLY A 72 9.00 -4.28 1.01
C GLY A 72 7.70 -4.39 0.22
N LEU A 73 6.71 -3.52 0.49
CA LEU A 73 5.48 -3.44 -0.29
C LEU A 73 5.57 -2.38 -1.40
N GLU A 74 4.73 -2.53 -2.41
CA GLU A 74 4.54 -1.54 -3.48
C GLU A 74 3.21 -0.81 -3.27
N PRO A 75 3.22 0.43 -2.73
CA PRO A 75 2.00 1.17 -2.48
C PRO A 75 1.47 1.89 -3.74
N ILE A 76 0.15 1.96 -3.85
CA ILE A 76 -0.58 2.86 -4.73
C ILE A 76 -1.12 3.99 -3.84
N VAL A 77 -0.65 5.22 -4.09
CA VAL A 77 -0.99 6.45 -3.34
C VAL A 77 -1.45 7.51 -4.32
#